data_AF-A0A7V3UXY2-F1
#
_entry.id   AF-A0A7V3UXY2-F1
#
_cell.length_a   1.000
_cell.length_b   1.000
_cell.length_c   1.000
_cell.angle_alpha   90.00
_cell.angle_beta   90.00
_cell.angle_gamma   90.00
#
_symmetry.space_group_name_H-M   'P 1'
#
loop_
_entity.id
_entity.type
_entity.pdbx_description
1 polymer ?
#
loop_
_entity_poly.entity_id
_entity_poly.type
_entity_poly.pdbx_seq_one_letter_code
_entity_poly.pdbx_strand_id
1 'polypeptide(L)'
;GAESFTADASQGKWQNHPYKLKALGDFIWCGGVNRYIFHRYAHQPWADVKPGMTMGPWGFHFERTNTWWEQGRAWLQYVARSQYLLQSGLFVADLCYFVGEGSPSSPPGRAGLNPAPPTGYDYDVCSAEVILERMAVKDGHLVLPDGMSYRLLVLPPAQTMTPRLLEKIRDLVRAGAVVVGQPPKRSPSLQGYPECDRRVQELSAEIWGDCDGQKVTENRLGKGRVFWGRPLPEVLAELGVPPDFEQVGHPRPDVNYIHRTIEGADVYFVCCSSPQPVLVEASFRVGDRVPELWHPDTGEIEQAPMFRRQDHRTVVPLRFEPCGSVFVVFRKTSPKTDPVVAFTRNGEAATTPRRPAGLKLEIVRAEYGVLSARLPDAVDVTEELRRAVRDNRLSIRATNDIAGDPAPNIVKQLWVQYAVGDQVFAKTVSEGDLLEIPEPGQGEGTLEIRRAIYGALPEHPEEMGRPRTVDVTDLLRARVTDNALTVRADNSLAGDPVPYVVKQMRVDYTLDGE
;
A
#
# COMPACT_ATOMS: atom_id res chain seq x y z
N GLY A 1 16.05 -6.85 6.94
CA GLY A 1 15.67 -5.81 7.92
C GLY A 1 16.27 -4.49 7.52
N ALA A 2 15.67 -3.36 7.90
CA ALA A 2 16.04 -2.03 7.42
C ALA A 2 16.16 -1.02 8.58
N GLU A 3 17.11 -0.08 8.46
CA GLU A 3 17.09 1.16 9.26
C GLU A 3 15.76 1.88 9.01
N SER A 4 15.02 2.19 10.07
CA SER A 4 13.60 2.57 9.94
C SER A 4 13.29 3.88 10.67
N PHE A 5 12.55 4.74 9.98
CA PHE A 5 12.02 6.03 10.47
C PHE A 5 13.08 7.08 10.82
N THR A 6 14.24 7.02 10.17
CA THR A 6 15.23 8.10 10.19
C THR A 6 14.56 9.41 9.77
N ALA A 7 14.71 10.45 10.57
CA ALA A 7 14.08 11.74 10.36
C ALA A 7 15.12 12.85 10.44
N ASP A 8 15.08 13.76 9.47
CA ASP A 8 15.90 14.97 9.51
C ASP A 8 15.42 15.97 10.57
N ALA A 9 16.11 17.11 10.68
CA ALA A 9 15.77 18.16 11.63
C ALA A 9 14.35 18.73 11.47
N SER A 10 13.74 18.62 10.29
CA SER A 10 12.39 19.12 10.00
C SER A 10 11.33 18.15 10.50
N GLN A 11 11.51 16.85 10.22
CA GLN A 11 10.57 15.79 10.60
C GLN A 11 10.81 15.27 12.03
N GLY A 12 12.01 15.49 12.58
CA GLY A 12 12.44 15.06 13.91
C GLY A 12 11.98 15.96 15.05
N LYS A 13 11.12 16.96 14.86
CA LYS A 13 10.72 17.95 15.89
C LYS A 13 9.80 17.43 16.99
N TRP A 14 9.95 16.17 17.43
CA TRP A 14 9.07 15.52 18.42
C TRP A 14 7.59 15.45 18.01
N GLN A 15 7.29 15.58 16.71
CA GLN A 15 5.93 15.51 16.16
C GLN A 15 5.54 14.11 15.65
N ASN A 16 6.48 13.17 15.70
CA ASN A 16 6.23 11.81 15.24
C ASN A 16 5.61 10.99 16.39
N HIS A 17 4.61 10.20 16.02
CA HIS A 17 3.91 9.26 16.89
C HIS A 17 3.46 8.07 16.02
N PRO A 18 3.10 6.92 16.61
CA PRO A 18 2.80 5.71 15.85
C PRO A 18 1.85 5.87 14.66
N TYR A 19 0.76 6.63 14.80
CA TYR A 19 -0.18 6.87 13.71
C TYR A 19 0.47 7.57 12.50
N LYS A 20 1.31 8.59 12.73
CA LYS A 20 2.05 9.30 11.67
C LYS A 20 3.06 8.40 10.94
N LEU A 21 3.55 7.36 11.61
CA LEU A 21 4.52 6.42 11.06
C LEU A 21 3.88 5.22 10.35
N LYS A 22 2.61 4.91 10.65
CA LYS A 22 1.93 3.69 10.21
C LYS A 22 1.91 3.56 8.69
N ALA A 23 1.40 4.57 7.98
CA ALA A 23 1.28 4.54 6.53
C ALA A 23 2.62 4.33 5.81
N LEU A 24 3.67 5.03 6.24
CA LEU A 24 5.02 4.87 5.70
C LEU A 24 5.57 3.47 6.00
N GLY A 25 5.42 2.99 7.23
CA GLY A 25 5.87 1.65 7.61
C GLY A 25 5.20 0.57 6.75
N ASP A 26 3.88 0.63 6.65
CA ASP A 26 3.09 -0.35 5.90
C ASP A 26 3.46 -0.35 4.42
N PHE A 27 3.63 0.84 3.82
CA PHE A 27 4.11 0.97 2.45
C PHE A 27 5.50 0.32 2.25
N ILE A 28 6.42 0.51 3.19
CA ILE A 28 7.77 -0.06 3.13
C ILE A 28 7.75 -1.59 3.32
N TRP A 29 6.81 -2.13 4.10
CA TRP A 29 6.59 -3.58 4.16
C TRP A 29 6.10 -4.15 2.83
N CYS A 30 5.23 -3.43 2.11
CA CYS A 30 4.85 -3.81 0.74
C CYS A 30 6.04 -3.80 -0.22
N GLY A 31 7.10 -3.05 0.08
CA GLY A 31 8.38 -3.08 -0.65
C GLY A 31 9.32 -4.22 -0.26
N GLY A 32 8.91 -5.15 0.62
CA GLY A 32 9.69 -6.34 0.97
C GLY A 32 10.48 -6.26 2.28
N VAL A 33 10.50 -5.10 2.95
CA VAL A 33 11.05 -5.03 4.32
C VAL A 33 10.16 -5.88 5.23
N ASN A 34 10.77 -6.66 6.12
CA ASN A 34 10.03 -7.50 7.07
C ASN A 34 10.57 -7.41 8.50
N ARG A 35 11.55 -6.53 8.75
CA ARG A 35 12.11 -6.27 10.08
C ARG A 35 12.63 -4.84 10.17
N TYR A 36 11.93 -4.00 10.93
CA TYR A 36 12.37 -2.68 11.31
C TYR A 36 13.54 -2.76 12.29
N ILE A 37 14.50 -1.89 12.07
CA ILE A 37 15.58 -1.56 12.98
C ILE A 37 15.42 -0.07 13.23
N PHE A 38 14.73 0.29 14.31
CA PHE A 38 14.37 1.68 14.58
C PHE A 38 15.62 2.56 14.66
N HIS A 39 15.66 3.59 13.82
CA HIS A 39 16.57 4.71 13.94
C HIS A 39 15.83 5.82 14.70
N ARG A 40 16.09 6.03 15.98
CA ARG A 40 17.06 5.34 16.86
C ARG A 40 16.51 5.32 18.28
N TYR A 41 17.22 4.65 19.19
CA TYR A 41 17.01 4.80 20.63
C TYR A 41 18.29 5.41 21.22
N ALA A 42 18.31 6.70 21.57
CA ALA A 42 19.47 7.23 22.31
C ALA A 42 19.33 6.95 23.80
N HIS A 43 20.46 6.56 24.39
CA HIS A 43 20.58 6.38 25.82
C HIS A 43 20.26 7.69 26.57
N GLN A 44 19.44 7.58 27.62
CA GLN A 44 19.02 8.69 28.47
C GLN A 44 19.69 8.55 29.84
N PRO A 45 20.87 9.18 30.07
CA PRO A 45 21.67 8.97 31.27
C PRO A 45 21.06 9.60 32.53
N TRP A 46 20.15 10.57 32.38
CA TRP A 46 19.46 11.23 33.48
C TRP A 46 18.05 10.67 33.67
N ALA A 47 17.66 10.44 34.93
CA ALA A 47 16.34 9.92 35.26
C ALA A 47 15.23 10.98 35.13
N ASP A 48 15.58 12.25 35.36
CA ASP A 48 14.70 13.40 35.56
C ASP A 48 14.72 14.43 34.42
N VAL A 49 15.57 14.26 33.40
CA VAL A 49 15.62 15.15 32.23
C VAL A 49 14.74 14.59 31.10
N LYS A 50 13.79 15.40 30.62
CA LYS A 50 12.91 15.08 29.48
C LYS A 50 12.86 16.27 28.49
N PRO A 51 12.83 16.04 27.16
CA PRO A 51 12.87 14.72 26.52
C PRO A 51 14.28 14.11 26.48
N GLY A 52 15.30 14.86 26.93
CA GLY A 52 16.65 14.35 27.18
C GLY A 52 17.56 14.36 25.94
N MET A 53 18.49 13.41 25.92
CA MET A 53 19.56 13.31 24.92
C MET A 53 19.03 12.93 23.54
N THR A 54 19.64 13.49 22.49
CA THR A 54 19.36 13.13 21.10
C THR A 54 20.64 12.82 20.30
N MET A 55 20.49 12.15 19.16
CA MET A 55 21.55 12.03 18.15
C MET A 55 21.60 13.30 17.31
N GLY A 56 22.05 14.40 17.91
CA GLY A 56 22.05 15.72 17.26
C GLY A 56 20.65 16.07 16.71
N PRO A 57 20.55 16.49 15.43
CA PRO A 57 19.26 16.85 14.83
C PRO A 57 18.43 15.65 14.34
N TRP A 58 18.96 14.43 14.41
CA TRP A 58 18.36 13.27 13.76
C TRP A 58 17.37 12.52 14.67
N GLY A 59 16.19 12.29 14.11
CA GLY A 59 15.14 11.42 14.65
C GLY A 59 15.06 10.10 13.88
N PHE A 60 13.99 9.33 14.01
CA PHE A 60 12.87 9.54 14.94
C PHE A 60 13.30 9.34 16.41
N HIS A 61 12.67 10.11 17.30
CA HIS A 61 12.93 10.07 18.73
C HIS A 61 12.12 8.96 19.41
N PHE A 62 12.70 7.76 19.46
CA PHE A 62 12.04 6.57 20.00
C PHE A 62 12.66 6.17 21.35
N GLU A 63 12.50 7.01 22.37
CA GLU A 63 13.07 6.81 23.71
C GLU A 63 12.00 6.73 24.80
N ARG A 64 12.36 6.16 25.97
CA ARG A 64 11.52 6.13 27.18
C ARG A 64 10.99 7.49 27.67
N THR A 65 11.59 8.57 27.19
CA THR A 65 11.23 9.94 27.55
C THR A 65 10.17 10.55 26.63
N ASN A 66 9.79 9.85 25.55
CA ASN A 66 8.72 10.29 24.66
C ASN A 66 7.35 10.21 25.37
N THR A 67 6.43 11.12 25.03
CA THR A 67 5.15 11.30 25.72
C THR A 67 4.23 10.08 25.62
N TRP A 68 4.36 9.29 24.56
CA TRP A 68 3.55 8.10 24.28
C TRP A 68 4.29 6.78 24.51
N TRP A 69 5.47 6.78 25.15
CA TRP A 69 6.29 5.57 25.32
C TRP A 69 5.53 4.39 25.94
N GLU A 70 4.80 4.64 27.03
CA GLU A 70 4.03 3.61 27.74
C GLU A 70 2.87 3.06 26.89
N GLN A 71 2.21 3.92 26.11
CA GLN A 71 1.16 3.54 25.17
C GLN A 71 1.72 2.86 23.90
N GLY A 72 3.00 3.10 23.59
CA GLY A 72 3.71 2.58 22.42
C GLY A 72 3.76 1.06 22.34
N ARG A 73 3.47 0.34 23.44
CA ARG A 73 3.31 -1.12 23.44
C ARG A 73 2.33 -1.61 22.38
N ALA A 74 1.20 -0.93 22.19
CA ALA A 74 0.20 -1.34 21.20
C ALA A 74 0.76 -1.30 19.77
N TRP A 75 1.52 -0.26 19.44
CA TRP A 75 2.20 -0.15 18.14
C TRP A 75 3.28 -1.22 17.97
N LEU A 76 4.06 -1.51 19.02
CA LEU A 76 5.07 -2.57 18.96
C LEU A 76 4.45 -3.97 18.80
N GLN A 77 3.25 -4.20 19.35
CA GLN A 77 2.51 -5.44 19.12
C GLN A 77 2.06 -5.56 17.66
N TYR A 78 1.53 -4.47 17.10
CA TYR A 78 1.23 -4.39 15.65
C TYR A 78 2.46 -4.72 14.81
N VAL A 79 3.60 -4.06 15.08
CA VAL A 79 4.87 -4.32 14.38
C VAL A 79 5.31 -5.77 14.53
N ALA A 80 5.23 -6.34 15.72
CA ALA A 80 5.64 -7.73 15.96
C ALA A 80 4.78 -8.74 15.18
N ARG A 81 3.44 -8.59 15.20
CA ARG A 81 2.53 -9.47 14.47
C ARG A 81 2.73 -9.37 12.96
N SER A 82 2.83 -8.16 12.42
CA SER A 82 3.05 -7.95 10.99
C SER A 82 4.38 -8.54 10.53
N GLN A 83 5.46 -8.26 11.25
CA GLN A 83 6.79 -8.78 10.90
C GLN A 83 6.89 -10.30 11.03
N TYR A 84 6.16 -10.91 11.96
CA TYR A 84 6.11 -12.37 12.07
C TYR A 84 5.59 -13.00 10.77
N LEU A 85 4.45 -12.51 10.26
CA LEU A 85 3.89 -12.99 8.98
C LEU A 85 4.79 -12.63 7.80
N LEU A 86 5.33 -11.41 7.75
CA LEU A 86 6.18 -10.95 6.66
C LEU A 86 7.57 -11.61 6.60
N GLN A 87 8.02 -12.26 7.68
CA GLN A 87 9.24 -13.06 7.71
C GLN A 87 8.99 -14.54 7.43
N SER A 88 7.74 -14.99 7.57
CA SER A 88 7.37 -16.40 7.43
C SER A 88 7.25 -16.79 5.96
N GLY A 89 7.61 -18.02 5.62
CA GLY A 89 7.44 -18.55 4.26
C GLY A 89 8.28 -17.81 3.20
N LEU A 90 7.84 -17.87 1.94
CA LEU A 90 8.55 -17.28 0.80
C LEU A 90 7.76 -16.13 0.19
N PHE A 91 8.48 -15.14 -0.35
CA PHE A 91 7.89 -14.08 -1.16
C PHE A 91 7.39 -14.64 -2.50
N VAL A 92 6.33 -14.04 -3.05
CA VAL A 92 5.79 -14.41 -4.36
C VAL A 92 6.02 -13.27 -5.34
N ALA A 93 6.75 -13.56 -6.41
CA ALA A 93 6.99 -12.66 -7.52
C ALA A 93 6.99 -13.45 -8.83
N ASP A 94 6.35 -12.90 -9.87
CA ASP A 94 6.33 -13.55 -11.18
C ASP A 94 7.56 -13.16 -12.02
N LEU A 95 8.20 -12.02 -11.72
CA LEU A 95 9.25 -11.43 -12.53
C LEU A 95 10.59 -11.43 -11.80
N CYS A 96 11.66 -11.82 -12.49
CA CYS A 96 13.03 -11.68 -12.01
C CYS A 96 13.81 -10.78 -12.98
N TYR A 97 14.23 -9.61 -12.53
CA TYR A 97 14.97 -8.64 -13.34
C TYR A 97 16.48 -8.85 -13.19
N PHE A 98 17.19 -8.88 -14.30
CA PHE A 98 18.65 -8.89 -14.27
C PHE A 98 19.20 -7.46 -14.13
N VAL A 99 20.15 -7.21 -13.23
CA VAL A 99 20.72 -5.86 -13.01
C VAL A 99 21.88 -5.48 -13.94
N GLY A 100 22.34 -6.41 -14.80
CA GLY A 100 23.51 -6.19 -15.66
C GLY A 100 24.84 -6.61 -15.02
N GLU A 101 25.91 -6.56 -15.82
CA GLU A 101 27.30 -6.88 -15.41
C GLU A 101 28.18 -5.62 -15.23
N GLY A 102 27.59 -4.43 -15.33
CA GLY A 102 28.28 -3.16 -15.14
C GLY A 102 28.52 -2.83 -13.66
N SER A 103 29.45 -1.90 -13.41
CA SER A 103 29.77 -1.40 -12.07
C SER A 103 29.66 0.13 -12.01
N PRO A 104 29.10 0.71 -10.92
CA PRO A 104 28.44 0.02 -9.81
C PRO A 104 27.08 -0.55 -10.24
N SER A 105 26.73 -1.75 -9.75
CA SER A 105 25.42 -2.34 -9.92
C SER A 105 24.57 -2.07 -8.68
N SER A 106 23.79 -0.99 -8.71
CA SER A 106 22.76 -0.74 -7.70
C SER A 106 21.41 -1.21 -8.23
N PRO A 107 20.65 -2.01 -7.48
CA PRO A 107 19.31 -2.39 -7.90
C PRO A 107 18.44 -1.13 -8.01
N PRO A 108 17.81 -0.87 -9.18
CA PRO A 108 16.93 0.27 -9.32
C PRO A 108 15.66 0.05 -8.49
N GLY A 109 15.07 1.14 -7.98
CA GLY A 109 13.70 1.08 -7.47
C GLY A 109 12.70 0.80 -8.61
N ARG A 110 11.43 0.52 -8.26
CA ARG A 110 10.39 0.12 -9.23
C ARG A 110 10.29 1.04 -10.46
N ALA A 111 10.39 2.35 -10.26
CA ALA A 111 10.33 3.36 -11.33
C ALA A 111 11.56 3.38 -12.24
N GLY A 112 12.69 2.82 -11.80
CA GLY A 112 13.94 2.72 -12.58
C GLY A 112 14.07 1.41 -13.37
N LEU A 113 13.13 0.48 -13.22
CA LEU A 113 13.13 -0.77 -13.98
C LEU A 113 12.65 -0.54 -15.40
N ASN A 114 13.34 -1.17 -16.36
CA ASN A 114 13.01 -1.07 -17.77
C ASN A 114 13.03 -2.47 -18.42
N PRO A 115 11.89 -2.97 -18.92
CA PRO A 115 10.55 -2.37 -18.84
C PRO A 115 9.99 -2.34 -17.41
N ALA A 116 9.13 -1.37 -17.10
CA ALA A 116 8.51 -1.27 -15.78
C ALA A 116 7.65 -2.52 -15.48
N PRO A 117 7.67 -3.04 -14.23
CA PRO A 117 6.81 -4.15 -13.83
C PRO A 117 5.33 -3.75 -13.98
N PRO A 118 4.52 -4.55 -14.69
CA PRO A 118 3.09 -4.28 -14.82
C PRO A 118 2.39 -4.20 -13.45
N THR A 119 1.30 -3.44 -13.39
CA THR A 119 0.45 -3.38 -12.20
C THR A 119 -0.06 -4.77 -11.85
N GLY A 120 -0.08 -5.08 -10.55
CA GLY A 120 -0.57 -6.35 -10.05
C GLY A 120 0.39 -7.52 -10.15
N TYR A 121 1.64 -7.27 -10.57
CA TYR A 121 2.73 -8.24 -10.50
C TYR A 121 3.85 -7.68 -9.62
N ASP A 122 4.53 -8.59 -8.93
CA ASP A 122 5.70 -8.28 -8.13
C ASP A 122 6.97 -8.91 -8.71
N TYR A 123 8.12 -8.45 -8.23
CA TYR A 123 9.40 -8.76 -8.83
C TYR A 123 10.54 -8.84 -7.83
N ASP A 124 11.58 -9.59 -8.20
CA ASP A 124 12.91 -9.49 -7.62
C ASP A 124 13.91 -8.95 -8.65
N VAL A 125 15.06 -8.51 -8.16
CA VAL A 125 16.25 -8.17 -8.96
C VAL A 125 17.37 -9.15 -8.63
N CYS A 126 18.11 -9.59 -9.64
CA CYS A 126 19.16 -10.59 -9.51
C CYS A 126 20.46 -10.17 -10.20
N SER A 127 21.58 -10.59 -9.62
CA SER A 127 22.92 -10.43 -10.19
C SER A 127 23.27 -11.55 -11.16
N ALA A 128 24.38 -11.39 -11.89
CA ALA A 128 24.89 -12.42 -12.80
C ALA A 128 25.25 -13.71 -12.03
N GLU A 129 25.76 -13.58 -10.80
CA GLU A 129 26.09 -14.71 -9.92
C GLU A 129 24.86 -15.57 -9.62
N VAL A 130 23.70 -14.95 -9.34
CA VAL A 130 22.46 -15.70 -9.10
C VAL A 130 22.06 -16.50 -10.34
N ILE A 131 22.11 -15.89 -11.53
CA ILE A 131 21.79 -16.57 -12.79
C ILE A 131 22.76 -17.71 -13.05
N LEU A 132 24.06 -17.50 -12.87
CA LEU A 132 25.12 -18.47 -13.15
C LEU A 132 25.08 -19.67 -12.21
N GLU A 133 25.05 -19.41 -10.90
CA GLU A 133 25.40 -20.39 -9.88
C GLU A 133 24.18 -20.99 -9.17
N ARG A 134 23.03 -20.28 -9.17
CA ARG A 134 21.86 -20.68 -8.37
C ARG A 134 20.62 -20.99 -9.20
N MET A 135 20.42 -20.30 -10.31
CA MET A 135 19.19 -20.39 -11.10
C MET A 135 19.14 -21.68 -11.93
N ALA A 136 17.98 -22.34 -11.86
CA ALA A 136 17.63 -23.54 -12.63
C ALA A 136 16.22 -23.41 -13.20
N VAL A 137 15.80 -24.38 -14.02
CA VAL A 137 14.43 -24.46 -14.54
C VAL A 137 13.74 -25.70 -14.01
N LYS A 138 12.53 -25.53 -13.50
CA LYS A 138 11.62 -26.61 -13.09
C LYS A 138 10.19 -26.26 -13.51
N ASP A 139 9.52 -27.17 -14.20
CA ASP A 139 8.13 -27.02 -14.65
C ASP A 139 7.87 -25.71 -15.43
N GLY A 140 8.87 -25.28 -16.22
CA GLY A 140 8.81 -24.04 -17.00
C GLY A 140 9.10 -22.75 -16.21
N HIS A 141 9.41 -22.86 -14.91
CA HIS A 141 9.73 -21.71 -14.06
C HIS A 141 11.22 -21.63 -13.77
N LEU A 142 11.70 -20.41 -13.56
CA LEU A 142 13.04 -20.14 -13.05
C LEU A 142 13.01 -20.30 -11.53
N VAL A 143 13.76 -21.25 -11.00
CA VAL A 143 13.77 -21.58 -9.57
C VAL A 143 15.15 -21.36 -8.95
N LEU A 144 15.16 -21.00 -7.67
CA LEU A 144 16.35 -20.94 -6.83
C LEU A 144 16.34 -22.08 -5.78
N PRO A 145 17.50 -22.44 -5.21
CA PRO A 145 17.59 -23.56 -4.26
C PRO A 145 16.80 -23.36 -2.95
N ASP A 146 16.47 -22.12 -2.61
CA ASP A 146 15.68 -21.73 -1.44
C ASP A 146 14.16 -21.82 -1.67
N GLY A 147 13.74 -22.16 -2.89
CA GLY A 147 12.33 -22.33 -3.25
C GLY A 147 11.70 -21.13 -3.94
N MET A 148 12.42 -20.01 -4.10
CA MET A 148 11.95 -18.90 -4.92
C MET A 148 11.71 -19.38 -6.36
N SER A 149 10.63 -18.89 -6.98
CA SER A 149 10.18 -19.32 -8.31
C SER A 149 9.62 -18.14 -9.08
N TYR A 150 10.09 -17.94 -10.30
CA TYR A 150 9.69 -16.85 -11.19
C TYR A 150 9.19 -17.39 -12.54
N ARG A 151 8.25 -16.67 -13.15
CA ARG A 151 7.71 -16.99 -14.47
C ARG A 151 8.59 -16.46 -15.60
N LEU A 152 9.20 -15.28 -15.41
CA LEU A 152 9.99 -14.59 -16.44
C LEU A 152 11.33 -14.11 -15.89
N LEU A 153 12.39 -14.25 -16.70
CA LEU A 153 13.64 -13.48 -16.57
C LEU A 153 13.56 -12.26 -17.48
N VAL A 154 13.65 -11.06 -16.91
CA VAL A 154 13.62 -9.80 -17.66
C VAL A 154 15.05 -9.27 -17.78
N LEU A 155 15.53 -9.15 -19.02
CA LEU A 155 16.81 -8.56 -19.34
C LEU A 155 16.61 -7.09 -19.70
N PRO A 156 17.19 -6.14 -18.95
CA PRO A 156 17.06 -4.73 -19.28
C PRO A 156 17.76 -4.44 -20.61
N PRO A 157 17.41 -3.34 -21.31
CA PRO A 157 18.08 -2.95 -22.54
C PRO A 157 19.59 -2.73 -22.34
N ALA A 158 20.40 -3.72 -22.71
CA ALA A 158 21.85 -3.65 -22.73
C ALA A 158 22.41 -4.15 -24.07
N GLN A 159 23.52 -3.57 -24.53
CA GLN A 159 24.22 -4.03 -25.75
C GLN A 159 25.31 -5.06 -25.44
N THR A 160 25.58 -5.31 -24.15
CA THR A 160 26.73 -6.09 -23.70
C THR A 160 26.34 -7.20 -22.74
N MET A 161 26.93 -8.37 -22.89
CA MET A 161 26.84 -9.48 -21.95
C MET A 161 28.06 -10.40 -22.12
N THR A 162 28.60 -10.96 -21.05
CA THR A 162 29.71 -11.93 -21.15
C THR A 162 29.25 -13.22 -21.81
N PRO A 163 30.12 -13.89 -22.59
CA PRO A 163 29.79 -15.18 -23.20
C PRO A 163 29.28 -16.21 -22.17
N ARG A 164 29.92 -16.29 -21.01
CA ARG A 164 29.58 -17.24 -19.95
C ARG A 164 28.15 -17.05 -19.45
N LEU A 165 27.73 -15.81 -19.20
CA LEU A 165 26.36 -15.53 -18.75
C LEU A 165 25.34 -15.85 -19.84
N LEU A 166 25.65 -15.49 -21.09
CA LEU A 166 24.77 -15.75 -22.21
C LEU A 166 24.61 -17.26 -22.51
N GLU A 167 25.66 -18.05 -22.34
CA GLU A 167 25.61 -19.53 -22.40
C GLU A 167 24.69 -20.10 -21.33
N LYS A 168 24.76 -19.59 -20.10
CA LYS A 168 23.84 -20.00 -19.04
C LYS A 168 22.39 -19.64 -19.38
N ILE A 169 22.14 -18.44 -19.90
CA ILE A 169 20.80 -18.03 -20.33
C ILE A 169 20.27 -18.94 -21.44
N ARG A 170 21.09 -19.28 -22.46
CA ARG A 170 20.74 -20.27 -23.48
C ARG A 170 20.30 -21.58 -22.85
N ASP A 171 21.06 -22.08 -21.88
CA ASP A 171 20.78 -23.36 -21.24
C ASP A 171 19.47 -23.31 -20.43
N LEU A 172 19.20 -22.21 -19.73
CA LEU A 172 17.93 -21.96 -19.05
C LEU A 172 16.76 -21.93 -20.03
N VAL A 173 16.88 -21.19 -21.14
CA VAL A 173 15.83 -21.15 -22.18
C VAL A 173 15.61 -22.54 -22.76
N ARG A 174 16.66 -23.27 -23.16
CA ARG A 174 16.55 -24.65 -23.66
C ARG A 174 15.80 -25.57 -22.68
N ALA A 175 16.02 -25.38 -21.37
CA ALA A 175 15.39 -26.16 -20.32
C ALA A 175 13.90 -25.79 -20.06
N GLY A 176 13.43 -24.63 -20.52
CA GLY A 176 12.03 -24.22 -20.38
C GLY A 176 11.81 -22.79 -19.89
N ALA A 177 12.86 -22.01 -19.62
CA ALA A 177 12.70 -20.64 -19.14
C ALA A 177 12.04 -19.73 -20.20
N VAL A 178 11.32 -18.73 -19.70
CA VAL A 178 10.88 -17.59 -20.51
C VAL A 178 11.77 -16.39 -20.21
N VAL A 179 12.34 -15.80 -21.27
CA VAL A 179 13.19 -14.61 -21.19
C VAL A 179 12.56 -13.47 -21.99
N VAL A 180 12.55 -12.26 -21.45
CA VAL A 180 12.12 -11.05 -22.17
C VAL A 180 13.30 -10.07 -22.22
N GLY A 181 13.70 -9.65 -23.41
CA GLY A 181 14.72 -8.63 -23.59
C GLY A 181 15.40 -8.67 -24.95
N GLN A 182 16.23 -7.66 -25.22
CA GLN A 182 16.97 -7.56 -26.48
C GLN A 182 18.24 -8.42 -26.47
N PRO A 183 18.70 -8.93 -27.62
CA PRO A 183 19.95 -9.66 -27.72
C PRO A 183 21.17 -8.75 -27.46
N PRO A 184 22.17 -9.20 -26.66
CA PRO A 184 23.44 -8.51 -26.55
C PRO A 184 24.27 -8.67 -27.84
N LYS A 185 25.19 -7.73 -28.10
CA LYS A 185 26.00 -7.69 -29.33
C LYS A 185 27.48 -7.98 -29.13
N ARG A 186 27.99 -7.79 -27.90
CA ARG A 186 29.42 -7.93 -27.57
C ARG A 186 29.64 -8.19 -26.09
N SER A 187 30.86 -8.57 -25.71
CA SER A 187 31.27 -8.70 -24.32
C SER A 187 31.54 -7.33 -23.68
N PRO A 188 31.23 -7.11 -22.39
CA PRO A 188 31.68 -5.92 -21.65
C PRO A 188 33.17 -6.00 -21.24
N SER A 189 33.82 -7.16 -21.45
CA SER A 189 35.21 -7.44 -21.06
C SER A 189 36.09 -7.72 -22.29
N LEU A 190 37.37 -7.32 -22.21
CA LEU A 190 38.41 -7.64 -23.21
C LEU A 190 38.97 -9.07 -23.07
N GLN A 191 38.55 -9.82 -22.05
CA GLN A 191 39.00 -11.19 -21.87
C GLN A 191 38.57 -12.05 -23.07
N GLY A 192 39.56 -12.57 -23.80
CA GLY A 192 39.34 -13.39 -25.00
C GLY A 192 38.91 -12.60 -26.24
N TYR A 193 39.24 -11.31 -26.33
CA TYR A 193 38.96 -10.50 -27.53
C TYR A 193 39.88 -10.89 -28.71
N PRO A 194 39.38 -10.92 -29.96
CA PRO A 194 38.01 -10.61 -30.41
C PRO A 194 37.01 -11.78 -30.36
N GLU A 195 37.45 -12.98 -30.00
CA GLU A 195 36.62 -14.20 -30.02
C GLU A 195 35.42 -14.12 -29.08
N CYS A 196 35.53 -13.42 -27.96
CA CYS A 196 34.42 -13.22 -27.02
C CYS A 196 33.23 -12.50 -27.67
N ASP A 197 33.47 -11.48 -28.50
CA ASP A 197 32.41 -10.76 -29.21
C ASP A 197 31.75 -11.63 -30.26
N ARG A 198 32.56 -12.39 -31.03
CA ARG A 198 32.03 -13.37 -31.98
C ARG A 198 31.17 -14.41 -31.27
N ARG A 199 31.61 -14.90 -30.11
CA ARG A 199 30.86 -15.88 -29.32
C ARG A 199 29.52 -15.33 -28.82
N VAL A 200 29.49 -14.07 -28.37
CA VAL A 200 28.23 -13.39 -28.01
C VAL A 200 27.28 -13.33 -29.21
N GLN A 201 27.79 -12.96 -30.39
CA GLN A 201 26.96 -12.88 -31.60
C GLN A 201 26.39 -14.24 -32.01
N GLU A 202 27.20 -15.30 -31.98
CA GLU A 202 26.76 -16.67 -32.26
C GLU A 202 25.65 -17.12 -31.29
N LEU A 203 25.83 -16.89 -29.99
CA LEU A 203 24.85 -17.25 -28.96
C LEU A 203 23.58 -16.41 -29.08
N SER A 204 23.69 -15.11 -29.34
CA SER A 204 22.53 -14.24 -29.57
C SER A 204 21.72 -14.70 -30.77
N ALA A 205 22.39 -15.07 -31.88
CA ALA A 205 21.72 -15.63 -33.06
C ALA A 205 21.05 -16.98 -32.75
N GLU A 206 21.66 -17.82 -31.92
CA GLU A 206 21.06 -19.09 -31.49
C GLU A 206 19.81 -18.88 -30.62
N ILE A 207 19.89 -17.96 -29.65
CA ILE A 207 18.83 -17.76 -28.65
C ILE A 207 17.65 -16.98 -29.26
N TRP A 208 17.91 -15.90 -29.99
CA TRP A 208 16.85 -15.06 -30.58
C TRP A 208 16.42 -15.51 -31.98
N GLY A 209 17.22 -16.30 -32.72
CA GLY A 209 16.84 -16.75 -34.06
C GLY A 209 16.45 -15.58 -34.98
N ASP A 210 15.29 -15.69 -35.62
CA ASP A 210 14.73 -14.64 -36.49
C ASP A 210 14.04 -13.50 -35.71
N CYS A 211 14.03 -13.55 -34.37
CA CYS A 211 13.39 -12.52 -33.55
C CYS A 211 14.12 -11.18 -33.69
N ASP A 212 13.49 -10.23 -34.39
CA ASP A 212 14.00 -8.90 -34.68
C ASP A 212 13.39 -7.80 -33.79
N GLY A 213 12.46 -8.18 -32.91
CA GLY A 213 11.80 -7.27 -31.97
C GLY A 213 10.80 -6.32 -32.62
N GLN A 214 10.48 -6.51 -33.91
CA GLN A 214 9.56 -5.66 -34.67
C GLN A 214 8.51 -6.50 -35.41
N LYS A 215 8.96 -7.35 -36.34
CA LYS A 215 8.09 -8.24 -37.13
C LYS A 215 8.00 -9.62 -36.50
N VAL A 216 9.12 -10.12 -36.00
CA VAL A 216 9.20 -11.38 -35.26
C VAL A 216 9.63 -11.06 -33.85
N THR A 217 8.71 -11.24 -32.92
CA THR A 217 8.88 -10.77 -31.53
C THR A 217 9.01 -11.91 -30.52
N GLU A 218 9.10 -13.14 -31.02
CA GLU A 218 9.33 -14.35 -30.23
C GLU A 218 10.27 -15.29 -30.99
N ASN A 219 11.10 -16.01 -30.25
CA ASN A 219 11.70 -17.25 -30.72
C ASN A 219 11.55 -18.38 -29.68
N ARG A 220 11.46 -19.62 -30.17
CA ARG A 220 11.41 -20.82 -29.33
C ARG A 220 12.75 -21.54 -29.40
N LEU A 221 13.32 -21.84 -28.25
CA LEU A 221 14.57 -22.60 -28.14
C LEU A 221 14.41 -23.70 -27.10
N GLY A 222 14.51 -24.96 -27.56
CA GLY A 222 14.24 -26.11 -26.71
C GLY A 222 12.80 -26.08 -26.17
N LYS A 223 12.64 -26.10 -24.85
CA LYS A 223 11.33 -26.04 -24.18
C LYS A 223 10.89 -24.61 -23.83
N GLY A 224 11.81 -23.64 -23.89
CA GLY A 224 11.57 -22.27 -23.48
C GLY A 224 11.34 -21.32 -24.64
N ARG A 225 11.22 -20.04 -24.29
CA ARG A 225 10.81 -18.97 -25.21
C ARG A 225 11.59 -17.70 -24.88
N VAL A 226 11.92 -16.94 -25.91
CA VAL A 226 12.45 -15.58 -25.75
C VAL A 226 11.55 -14.60 -26.45
N PHE A 227 11.30 -13.45 -25.83
CA PHE A 227 10.52 -12.36 -26.40
C PHE A 227 11.34 -11.09 -26.48
N TRP A 228 11.20 -10.35 -27.57
CA TRP A 228 11.81 -9.04 -27.77
C TRP A 228 10.79 -8.11 -28.44
N GLY A 229 10.77 -6.85 -28.01
CA GLY A 229 9.88 -5.82 -28.57
C GLY A 229 8.42 -5.88 -28.10
N ARG A 230 8.08 -6.79 -27.17
CA ARG A 230 6.71 -6.94 -26.63
C ARG A 230 6.58 -6.37 -25.21
N PRO A 231 5.47 -5.68 -24.92
CA PRO A 231 5.13 -5.29 -23.55
C PRO A 231 4.96 -6.52 -22.63
N LEU A 232 5.47 -6.42 -21.40
CA LEU A 232 5.31 -7.48 -20.39
C LEU A 232 3.86 -7.94 -20.15
N PRO A 233 2.84 -7.05 -20.11
CA PRO A 233 1.46 -7.48 -19.93
C PRO A 233 0.97 -8.46 -21.00
N GLU A 234 1.38 -8.26 -22.26
CA GLU A 234 1.00 -9.14 -23.36
C GLU A 234 1.67 -10.51 -23.24
N VAL A 235 2.96 -10.52 -22.87
CA VAL A 235 3.71 -11.77 -22.65
C VAL A 235 3.09 -12.56 -21.50
N LEU A 236 2.79 -11.90 -20.37
CA LEU A 236 2.15 -12.53 -19.21
C LEU A 236 0.76 -13.09 -19.55
N ALA A 237 -0.05 -12.33 -20.29
CA ALA A 237 -1.36 -12.77 -20.75
C ALA A 237 -1.26 -14.01 -21.66
N GLU A 238 -0.31 -14.04 -22.58
CA GLU A 238 -0.08 -15.19 -23.46
C GLU A 238 0.41 -16.43 -22.71
N LEU A 239 1.15 -16.25 -21.63
CA LEU A 239 1.55 -17.33 -20.73
C LEU A 239 0.43 -17.79 -19.79
N GLY A 240 -0.75 -17.16 -19.84
CA GLY A 240 -1.87 -17.45 -18.94
C GLY A 240 -1.57 -17.10 -17.48
N VAL A 241 -0.72 -16.10 -17.23
CA VAL A 241 -0.37 -15.62 -15.90
C VAL A 241 -1.17 -14.33 -15.64
N PRO A 242 -2.33 -14.38 -14.94
CA PRO A 242 -3.08 -13.18 -14.59
C PRO A 242 -2.37 -12.42 -13.46
N PRO A 243 -2.73 -11.14 -13.18
CA PRO A 243 -2.15 -10.37 -12.08
C PRO A 243 -2.22 -11.12 -10.75
N ASP A 244 -1.23 -11.03 -9.87
CA ASP A 244 -1.29 -11.64 -8.55
C ASP A 244 -2.34 -10.94 -7.66
N PHE A 245 -2.36 -9.62 -7.71
CA PHE A 245 -3.31 -8.75 -7.01
C PHE A 245 -3.83 -7.66 -7.95
N GLU A 246 -5.11 -7.34 -7.87
CA GLU A 246 -5.74 -6.29 -8.67
C GLU A 246 -6.79 -5.55 -7.85
N GLN A 247 -6.88 -4.23 -8.03
CA GLN A 247 -8.00 -3.43 -7.54
C GLN A 247 -9.07 -3.40 -8.63
N VAL A 248 -10.26 -3.90 -8.33
CA VAL A 248 -11.38 -3.88 -9.28
C VAL A 248 -11.90 -2.45 -9.42
N GLY A 249 -12.18 -2.01 -10.65
CA GLY A 249 -12.68 -0.67 -10.94
C GLY A 249 -11.54 0.33 -11.13
N HIS A 250 -11.60 1.47 -10.44
CA HIS A 250 -10.60 2.53 -10.55
C HIS A 250 -9.49 2.32 -9.51
N PRO A 251 -8.30 1.84 -9.92
CA PRO A 251 -7.24 1.52 -8.98
C PRO A 251 -6.72 2.78 -8.31
N ARG A 252 -6.52 2.70 -6.99
CA ARG A 252 -5.97 3.81 -6.21
C ARG A 252 -4.46 3.65 -6.01
N PRO A 253 -3.67 4.73 -6.13
CA PRO A 253 -2.23 4.68 -5.92
C PRO A 253 -1.83 4.53 -4.44
N ASP A 254 -2.75 4.81 -3.51
CA ASP A 254 -2.53 4.71 -2.07
C ASP A 254 -2.70 3.28 -1.53
N VAL A 255 -3.15 2.33 -2.37
CA VAL A 255 -3.30 0.91 -2.01
C VAL A 255 -2.10 0.11 -2.49
N ASN A 256 -1.42 -0.56 -1.56
CA ASN A 256 -0.22 -1.36 -1.82
C ASN A 256 -0.38 -2.75 -1.22
N TYR A 257 0.36 -3.72 -1.77
CA TYR A 257 0.33 -5.09 -1.28
C TYR A 257 1.71 -5.76 -1.34
N ILE A 258 1.85 -6.85 -0.59
CA ILE A 258 2.91 -7.86 -0.78
C ILE A 258 2.32 -9.24 -0.52
N HIS A 259 2.78 -10.24 -1.27
CA HIS A 259 2.30 -11.62 -1.18
C HIS A 259 3.39 -12.57 -0.69
N ARG A 260 3.03 -13.46 0.24
CA ARG A 260 3.87 -14.55 0.74
C ARG A 260 3.13 -15.88 0.74
N THR A 261 3.88 -16.97 0.51
CA THR A 261 3.40 -18.34 0.73
C THR A 261 3.96 -18.89 2.04
N ILE A 262 3.10 -19.23 2.99
CA ILE A 262 3.47 -19.72 4.33
C ILE A 262 2.85 -21.10 4.53
N GLU A 263 3.68 -22.15 4.56
CA GLU A 263 3.21 -23.54 4.76
C GLU A 263 2.07 -23.95 3.80
N GLY A 264 2.15 -23.47 2.56
CA GLY A 264 1.15 -23.71 1.53
C GLY A 264 -0.05 -22.76 1.54
N ALA A 265 -0.17 -21.87 2.52
CA ALA A 265 -1.17 -20.79 2.55
C ALA A 265 -0.68 -19.54 1.80
N ASP A 266 -1.57 -18.86 1.11
CA ASP A 266 -1.31 -17.57 0.47
C ASP A 266 -1.66 -16.45 1.46
N VAL A 267 -0.73 -15.54 1.70
CA VAL A 267 -0.84 -14.46 2.70
C VAL A 267 -0.49 -13.15 2.05
N TYR A 268 -1.51 -12.34 1.81
CA TYR A 268 -1.38 -10.99 1.26
C TYR A 268 -1.43 -9.98 2.40
N PHE A 269 -0.43 -9.12 2.53
CA PHE A 269 -0.58 -7.89 3.30
C PHE A 269 -1.07 -6.80 2.36
N VAL A 270 -2.17 -6.13 2.71
CA VAL A 270 -2.74 -5.02 1.93
C VAL A 270 -2.88 -3.82 2.84
N CYS A 271 -2.37 -2.67 2.40
CA CYS A 271 -2.48 -1.41 3.13
C CYS A 271 -2.98 -0.29 2.25
N CYS A 272 -3.67 0.68 2.85
CA CYS A 272 -4.07 1.92 2.22
C CYS A 272 -3.47 3.10 3.00
N SER A 273 -2.69 3.96 2.33
CA SER A 273 -2.08 5.14 2.97
C SER A 273 -3.01 6.34 3.04
N SER A 274 -4.27 6.21 2.61
CA SER A 274 -5.23 7.31 2.65
C SER A 274 -5.50 7.73 4.10
N PRO A 275 -5.53 9.04 4.43
CA PRO A 275 -5.90 9.51 5.77
C PRO A 275 -7.41 9.48 6.00
N GLN A 276 -8.15 8.76 5.15
CA GLN A 276 -9.59 8.67 5.16
C GLN A 276 -10.02 7.20 5.05
N PRO A 277 -11.22 6.84 5.52
CA PRO A 277 -11.76 5.53 5.26
C PRO A 277 -11.94 5.31 3.74
N VAL A 278 -11.58 4.11 3.27
CA VAL A 278 -11.69 3.70 1.87
C VAL A 278 -12.23 2.28 1.77
N LEU A 279 -13.14 2.04 0.83
CA LEU A 279 -13.54 0.70 0.42
C LEU A 279 -12.84 0.35 -0.89
N VAL A 280 -12.21 -0.82 -0.94
CA VAL A 280 -11.50 -1.33 -2.12
C VAL A 280 -11.98 -2.74 -2.43
N GLU A 281 -12.38 -3.01 -3.67
CA GLU A 281 -12.55 -4.40 -4.13
C GLU A 281 -11.18 -4.96 -4.54
N ALA A 282 -10.62 -5.85 -3.72
CA ALA A 282 -9.33 -6.47 -3.95
C ALA A 282 -9.48 -7.87 -4.54
N SER A 283 -8.87 -8.11 -5.69
CA SER A 283 -8.92 -9.36 -6.45
C SER A 283 -7.60 -10.11 -6.33
N PHE A 284 -7.62 -11.28 -5.70
CA PHE A 284 -6.46 -12.12 -5.41
C PHE A 284 -6.41 -13.33 -6.34
N ARG A 285 -5.22 -13.72 -6.80
CA ARG A 285 -4.99 -14.89 -7.66
C ARG A 285 -5.07 -16.21 -6.87
N VAL A 286 -6.16 -16.39 -6.12
CA VAL A 286 -6.48 -17.58 -5.33
C VAL A 286 -7.97 -17.87 -5.50
N GLY A 287 -8.35 -19.03 -6.01
CA GLY A 287 -9.74 -19.33 -6.39
C GLY A 287 -10.42 -20.45 -5.58
N ASP A 288 -9.64 -21.29 -4.91
CA ASP A 288 -10.08 -22.56 -4.30
C ASP A 288 -10.16 -22.50 -2.76
N ARG A 289 -9.85 -21.35 -2.17
CA ARG A 289 -9.78 -21.13 -0.73
C ARG A 289 -10.70 -20.02 -0.26
N VAL A 290 -10.95 -19.99 1.04
CA VAL A 290 -11.76 -18.95 1.68
C VAL A 290 -10.82 -17.91 2.30
N PRO A 291 -11.04 -16.60 2.04
CA PRO A 291 -10.25 -15.54 2.65
C PRO A 291 -10.60 -15.36 4.13
N GLU A 292 -9.57 -15.29 4.96
CA GLU A 292 -9.63 -14.78 6.34
C GLU A 292 -9.01 -13.39 6.39
N LEU A 293 -9.58 -12.49 7.19
CA LEU A 293 -9.03 -11.18 7.51
C LEU A 293 -8.34 -11.28 8.87
N TRP A 294 -7.04 -11.02 8.89
CA TRP A 294 -6.23 -11.02 10.10
C TRP A 294 -5.81 -9.58 10.38
N HIS A 295 -6.26 -9.06 11.52
CA HIS A 295 -6.09 -7.67 11.92
C HIS A 295 -4.84 -7.55 12.82
N PRO A 296 -3.70 -7.05 12.31
CA PRO A 296 -2.45 -7.06 13.06
C PRO A 296 -2.44 -6.11 14.27
N ASP A 297 -3.31 -5.11 14.31
CA ASP A 297 -3.46 -4.15 15.41
C ASP A 297 -4.16 -4.77 16.62
N THR A 298 -5.27 -5.48 16.40
CA THR A 298 -6.04 -6.14 17.46
C THR A 298 -5.53 -7.56 17.74
N GLY A 299 -5.06 -8.26 16.71
CA GLY A 299 -4.77 -9.69 16.70
C GLY A 299 -5.99 -10.56 16.40
N GLU A 300 -7.12 -9.96 16.02
CA GLU A 300 -8.33 -10.67 15.65
C GLU A 300 -8.17 -11.37 14.30
N ILE A 301 -8.81 -12.53 14.18
CA ILE A 301 -8.87 -13.33 12.96
C ILE A 301 -10.33 -13.62 12.70
N GLU A 302 -10.82 -13.20 11.54
CA GLU A 302 -12.18 -13.46 11.10
C GLU A 302 -12.19 -14.02 9.69
N GLN A 303 -13.24 -14.77 9.35
CA GLN A 303 -13.50 -15.08 7.95
C GLN A 303 -13.99 -13.81 7.25
N ALA A 304 -13.56 -13.54 6.02
CA ALA A 304 -14.05 -12.39 5.30
C ALA A 304 -15.58 -12.48 5.15
N PRO A 305 -16.33 -11.44 5.59
CA PRO A 305 -17.79 -11.51 5.67
C PRO A 305 -18.44 -11.52 4.28
N MET A 306 -17.75 -10.97 3.28
CA MET A 306 -18.14 -11.05 1.87
C MET A 306 -16.95 -11.36 1.00
N PHE A 307 -17.17 -12.15 -0.05
CA PHE A 307 -16.25 -12.31 -1.16
C PHE A 307 -16.98 -12.96 -2.33
N ARG A 308 -16.46 -12.78 -3.55
CA ARG A 308 -16.97 -13.45 -4.74
C ARG A 308 -15.84 -14.15 -5.48
N ARG A 309 -16.18 -15.28 -6.11
CA ARG A 309 -15.25 -16.00 -7.00
C ARG A 309 -15.45 -15.52 -8.42
N GLN A 310 -14.35 -15.31 -9.12
CA GLN A 310 -14.36 -14.95 -10.53
C GLN A 310 -13.09 -15.50 -11.18
N ASP A 311 -13.23 -16.38 -12.18
CA ASP A 311 -12.14 -16.81 -13.05
C ASP A 311 -10.86 -17.28 -12.30
N HIS A 312 -11.01 -18.22 -11.36
CA HIS A 312 -9.94 -18.72 -10.48
C HIS A 312 -9.32 -17.69 -9.53
N ARG A 313 -9.99 -16.55 -9.35
CA ARG A 313 -9.66 -15.50 -8.39
C ARG A 313 -10.73 -15.37 -7.32
N THR A 314 -10.34 -14.72 -6.23
CA THR A 314 -11.25 -14.32 -5.16
C THR A 314 -11.22 -12.81 -5.04
N VAL A 315 -12.38 -12.16 -5.15
CA VAL A 315 -12.55 -10.73 -4.94
C VAL A 315 -13.12 -10.50 -3.55
N VAL A 316 -12.43 -9.71 -2.74
CA VAL A 316 -12.80 -9.37 -1.36
C VAL A 316 -12.93 -7.85 -1.25
N PRO A 317 -14.09 -7.33 -0.81
CA PRO A 317 -14.24 -5.94 -0.45
C PRO A 317 -13.53 -5.68 0.89
N LEU A 318 -12.48 -4.87 0.84
CA LEU A 318 -11.69 -4.46 1.99
C LEU A 318 -12.06 -3.03 2.38
N ARG A 319 -12.59 -2.87 3.59
CA ARG A 319 -12.81 -1.57 4.20
C ARG A 319 -11.60 -1.22 5.06
N PHE A 320 -10.89 -0.17 4.66
CA PHE A 320 -9.80 0.42 5.42
C PHE A 320 -10.33 1.62 6.20
N GLU A 321 -10.00 1.66 7.49
CA GLU A 321 -9.98 2.90 8.26
C GLU A 321 -8.76 3.76 7.83
N PRO A 322 -8.63 5.04 8.25
CA PRO A 322 -7.49 5.88 7.89
C PRO A 322 -6.15 5.20 8.12
N CYS A 323 -5.30 5.18 7.10
CA CYS A 323 -4.01 4.51 7.09
C CYS A 323 -4.10 3.00 7.42
N GLY A 324 -5.22 2.35 7.11
CA GLY A 324 -5.53 0.98 7.49
C GLY A 324 -4.72 -0.08 6.75
N SER A 325 -4.56 -1.24 7.37
CA SER A 325 -3.91 -2.40 6.76
C SER A 325 -4.47 -3.70 7.32
N VAL A 326 -4.43 -4.77 6.52
CA VAL A 326 -4.98 -6.08 6.87
C VAL A 326 -4.16 -7.18 6.19
N PHE A 327 -4.06 -8.34 6.82
CA PHE A 327 -3.61 -9.55 6.14
C PHE A 327 -4.82 -10.33 5.63
N VAL A 328 -4.85 -10.59 4.32
CA VAL A 328 -5.82 -11.49 3.69
C VAL A 328 -5.17 -12.86 3.51
N VAL A 329 -5.66 -13.84 4.27
CA VAL A 329 -5.03 -15.17 4.40
C VAL A 329 -5.93 -16.24 3.78
N PHE A 330 -5.38 -16.99 2.84
CA PHE A 330 -6.03 -18.12 2.17
C PHE A 330 -5.37 -19.44 2.58
N ARG A 331 -5.78 -19.99 3.72
CA ARG A 331 -5.24 -21.27 4.25
C ARG A 331 -6.24 -22.42 4.29
N LYS A 332 -7.54 -22.13 4.29
CA LYS A 332 -8.61 -23.14 4.35
C LYS A 332 -9.21 -23.35 2.98
N THR A 333 -9.32 -24.60 2.56
CA THR A 333 -10.13 -24.98 1.42
C THR A 333 -11.58 -24.60 1.66
N SER A 334 -12.27 -24.15 0.63
CA SER A 334 -13.67 -23.77 0.80
C SER A 334 -14.57 -24.98 1.10
N PRO A 335 -15.39 -24.92 2.16
CA PRO A 335 -16.62 -25.70 2.18
C PRO A 335 -17.48 -25.32 0.97
N LYS A 336 -18.37 -26.20 0.48
CA LYS A 336 -19.35 -25.91 -0.57
C LYS A 336 -20.46 -24.94 -0.10
N THR A 337 -20.12 -23.94 0.71
CA THR A 337 -21.04 -22.89 1.14
C THR A 337 -20.99 -21.74 0.16
N ASP A 338 -22.17 -21.26 -0.24
CA ASP A 338 -22.33 -20.10 -1.10
C ASP A 338 -21.91 -18.83 -0.32
N PRO A 339 -20.89 -18.08 -0.77
CA PRO A 339 -20.44 -16.90 -0.06
C PRO A 339 -21.46 -15.77 -0.15
N VAL A 340 -21.50 -14.90 0.87
CA VAL A 340 -22.26 -13.65 0.75
C VAL A 340 -21.53 -12.75 -0.24
N VAL A 341 -22.19 -12.45 -1.37
CA VAL A 341 -21.64 -11.63 -2.45
C VAL A 341 -22.04 -10.17 -2.37
N ALA A 342 -23.10 -9.84 -1.61
CA ALA A 342 -23.58 -8.48 -1.42
C ALA A 342 -24.40 -8.36 -0.13
N PHE A 343 -24.32 -7.20 0.52
CA PHE A 343 -25.27 -6.76 1.54
C PHE A 343 -26.03 -5.53 1.04
N THR A 344 -27.35 -5.55 1.17
CA THR A 344 -28.19 -4.38 0.89
C THR A 344 -28.92 -3.93 2.14
N ARG A 345 -29.08 -2.61 2.30
CA ARG A 345 -29.91 -1.97 3.32
C ARG A 345 -30.87 -1.05 2.60
N ASN A 346 -32.17 -1.29 2.73
CA ASN A 346 -33.23 -0.55 2.03
C ASN A 346 -33.09 -0.55 0.49
N GLY A 347 -32.61 -1.64 -0.09
CA GLY A 347 -32.42 -1.77 -1.55
C GLY A 347 -31.13 -1.16 -2.09
N GLU A 348 -30.32 -0.50 -1.26
CA GLU A 348 -29.01 0.05 -1.64
C GLU A 348 -27.85 -0.78 -1.06
N ALA A 349 -26.69 -0.76 -1.70
CA ALA A 349 -25.50 -1.45 -1.22
C ALA A 349 -25.09 -0.92 0.17
N ALA A 350 -25.11 -1.79 1.18
CA ALA A 350 -24.78 -1.46 2.57
C ALA A 350 -23.27 -1.47 2.86
N THR A 351 -22.46 -1.77 1.85
CA THR A 351 -21.01 -1.99 1.96
C THR A 351 -20.21 -0.71 1.74
N THR A 352 -20.79 0.27 1.06
CA THR A 352 -20.20 1.59 0.87
C THR A 352 -20.40 2.42 2.14
N PRO A 353 -19.34 2.99 2.75
CA PRO A 353 -19.53 3.99 3.78
C PRO A 353 -20.42 5.11 3.22
N ARG A 354 -21.64 5.25 3.75
CA ARG A 354 -22.46 6.44 3.45
C ARG A 354 -21.77 7.62 4.10
N ARG A 355 -21.10 8.46 3.31
CA ARG A 355 -20.95 9.86 3.69
C ARG A 355 -22.37 10.44 3.74
N PRO A 356 -22.72 11.29 4.72
CA PRO A 356 -23.99 12.01 4.67
C PRO A 356 -24.14 12.65 3.29
N ALA A 357 -25.24 12.37 2.62
CA ALA A 357 -25.52 13.00 1.34
C ALA A 357 -25.69 14.50 1.60
N GLY A 358 -24.77 15.35 1.12
CA GLY A 358 -24.98 16.80 1.19
C GLY A 358 -23.77 17.70 0.99
N LEU A 359 -22.55 17.25 1.28
CA LEU A 359 -21.42 18.19 1.36
C LEU A 359 -20.55 18.14 0.10
N LYS A 360 -20.87 19.03 -0.84
CA LYS A 360 -20.17 19.21 -2.11
C LYS A 360 -18.85 19.97 -1.87
N LEU A 361 -17.75 19.44 -2.39
CA LEU A 361 -16.49 20.17 -2.47
C LEU A 361 -16.53 21.12 -3.66
N GLU A 362 -16.34 22.42 -3.43
CA GLU A 362 -16.20 23.43 -4.47
C GLU A 362 -14.88 24.16 -4.33
N ILE A 363 -14.06 24.18 -5.38
CA ILE A 363 -12.86 25.02 -5.39
C ILE A 363 -13.29 26.46 -5.67
N VAL A 364 -13.05 27.35 -4.72
CA VAL A 364 -13.42 28.76 -4.80
C VAL A 364 -12.36 29.51 -5.59
N ARG A 365 -11.09 29.34 -5.22
CA ARG A 365 -9.93 29.96 -5.86
C ARG A 365 -8.67 29.17 -5.57
N ALA A 366 -7.74 29.09 -6.51
CA ALA A 366 -6.43 28.48 -6.29
C ALA A 366 -5.32 29.20 -7.06
N GLU A 367 -4.13 29.26 -6.45
CA GLU A 367 -2.94 29.89 -7.04
C GLU A 367 -1.72 28.99 -6.82
N TYR A 368 -0.90 28.81 -7.86
CA TYR A 368 0.36 28.08 -7.82
C TYR A 368 1.52 28.99 -8.23
N GLY A 369 2.52 29.14 -7.35
CA GLY A 369 3.72 29.94 -7.62
C GLY A 369 4.32 30.57 -6.36
N VAL A 370 4.92 31.74 -6.50
CA VAL A 370 5.48 32.51 -5.37
C VAL A 370 4.38 33.37 -4.74
N LEU A 371 3.85 32.92 -3.60
CA LEU A 371 2.78 33.58 -2.85
C LEU A 371 3.30 34.70 -1.93
N SER A 372 4.13 35.59 -2.47
CA SER A 372 4.78 36.68 -1.71
C SER A 372 4.21 38.04 -2.09
N ALA A 373 3.91 38.87 -1.08
CA ALA A 373 3.48 40.24 -1.30
C ALA A 373 4.55 41.15 -1.94
N ARG A 374 5.84 40.74 -1.94
CA ARG A 374 6.94 41.57 -2.47
C ARG A 374 7.20 41.32 -3.96
N LEU A 375 7.01 40.09 -4.42
CA LEU A 375 7.21 39.65 -5.80
C LEU A 375 6.25 38.46 -6.05
N PRO A 376 4.96 38.73 -6.28
CA PRO A 376 4.00 37.68 -6.60
C PRO A 376 4.27 37.17 -8.01
N ASP A 377 4.55 35.88 -8.13
CA ASP A 377 4.76 35.21 -9.42
C ASP A 377 4.04 33.87 -9.37
N ALA A 378 2.71 33.96 -9.45
CA ALA A 378 1.78 32.84 -9.31
C ALA A 378 0.72 32.88 -10.41
N VAL A 379 0.29 31.69 -10.80
CA VAL A 379 -0.71 31.46 -11.84
C VAL A 379 -1.99 30.97 -11.17
N ASP A 380 -3.13 31.46 -11.64
CA ASP A 380 -4.44 30.96 -11.23
C ASP A 380 -4.62 29.55 -11.78
N VAL A 381 -4.86 28.59 -10.88
CA VAL A 381 -5.05 27.16 -11.20
C VAL A 381 -6.42 26.66 -10.77
N THR A 382 -7.38 27.58 -10.61
CA THR A 382 -8.71 27.29 -10.08
C THR A 382 -9.46 26.27 -10.94
N GLU A 383 -9.45 26.43 -12.27
CA GLU A 383 -10.19 25.55 -13.18
C GLU A 383 -9.53 24.17 -13.32
N GLU A 384 -8.20 24.12 -13.30
CA GLU A 384 -7.42 22.90 -13.27
C GLU A 384 -7.79 22.07 -12.04
N LEU A 385 -7.83 22.72 -10.86
CA LEU A 385 -8.22 22.05 -9.61
C LEU A 385 -9.71 21.68 -9.59
N ARG A 386 -10.62 22.51 -10.09
CA ARG A 386 -12.05 22.16 -10.24
C ARG A 386 -12.21 20.89 -11.09
N ARG A 387 -11.49 20.81 -12.21
CA ARG A 387 -11.50 19.63 -13.10
C ARG A 387 -10.84 18.41 -12.48
N ALA A 388 -9.96 18.58 -11.51
CA ALA A 388 -9.31 17.48 -10.79
C ALA A 388 -10.15 16.94 -9.61
N VAL A 389 -11.22 17.63 -9.19
CA VAL A 389 -12.13 17.13 -8.14
C VAL A 389 -12.83 15.84 -8.60
N ARG A 390 -12.72 14.78 -7.81
CA ARG A 390 -13.41 13.49 -8.01
C ARG A 390 -14.02 13.05 -6.69
N ASP A 391 -15.26 12.58 -6.71
CA ASP A 391 -15.97 12.07 -5.53
C ASP A 391 -15.98 13.05 -4.33
N ASN A 392 -16.20 14.35 -4.60
CA ASN A 392 -16.11 15.44 -3.61
C ASN A 392 -14.77 15.51 -2.88
N ARG A 393 -13.68 15.18 -3.57
CA ARG A 393 -12.30 15.26 -3.08
C ARG A 393 -11.35 15.80 -4.15
N LEU A 394 -10.29 16.44 -3.69
CA LEU A 394 -9.13 16.79 -4.50
C LEU A 394 -7.89 16.25 -3.78
N SER A 395 -7.16 15.36 -4.44
CA SER A 395 -5.84 14.89 -4.03
C SER A 395 -4.89 15.14 -5.19
N ILE A 396 -4.01 16.13 -5.05
CA ILE A 396 -3.11 16.58 -6.12
C ILE A 396 -1.76 16.98 -5.55
N ARG A 397 -0.68 16.54 -6.18
CA ARG A 397 0.68 16.96 -5.78
C ARG A 397 0.96 18.33 -6.37
N ALA A 398 1.47 19.26 -5.57
CA ALA A 398 1.83 20.60 -6.01
C ALA A 398 3.10 20.55 -6.87
N THR A 399 2.96 20.36 -8.18
CA THR A 399 4.09 20.28 -9.12
C THR A 399 3.86 21.20 -10.32
N ASN A 400 4.91 21.38 -11.13
CA ASN A 400 4.84 22.12 -12.39
C ASN A 400 3.91 21.49 -13.43
N ASP A 401 3.40 20.28 -13.18
CA ASP A 401 2.41 19.64 -14.04
C ASP A 401 1.04 20.35 -13.98
N ILE A 402 0.78 21.13 -12.92
CA ILE A 402 -0.48 21.85 -12.74
C ILE A 402 -0.60 23.01 -13.75
N ALA A 403 0.44 23.83 -13.91
CA ALA A 403 0.39 25.05 -14.72
C ALA A 403 1.75 25.51 -15.29
N GLY A 404 2.73 24.61 -15.40
CA GLY A 404 4.10 24.95 -15.76
C GLY A 404 4.93 25.46 -14.57
N ASP A 405 6.08 26.09 -14.87
CA ASP A 405 6.97 26.67 -13.86
C ASP A 405 6.82 28.20 -13.83
N PRO A 406 5.91 28.74 -13.01
CA PRO A 406 5.65 30.18 -12.96
C PRO A 406 6.85 30.98 -12.45
N ALA A 407 7.71 30.37 -11.62
CA ALA A 407 8.87 31.02 -11.03
C ALA A 407 10.10 30.10 -11.11
N PRO A 408 10.82 30.09 -12.25
CA PRO A 408 11.97 29.24 -12.46
C PRO A 408 13.06 29.45 -11.40
N ASN A 409 13.60 28.35 -10.88
CA ASN A 409 14.62 28.32 -9.82
C ASN A 409 14.16 28.84 -8.44
N ILE A 410 12.86 29.03 -8.21
CA ILE A 410 12.29 29.37 -6.91
C ILE A 410 11.33 28.26 -6.48
N VAL A 411 11.35 27.89 -5.19
CA VAL A 411 10.40 26.94 -4.61
C VAL A 411 9.01 27.56 -4.56
N LYS A 412 8.05 26.89 -5.18
CA LYS A 412 6.67 27.39 -5.31
C LYS A 412 5.77 26.85 -4.21
N GLN A 413 4.57 27.42 -4.10
CA GLN A 413 3.52 26.97 -3.20
C GLN A 413 2.20 26.90 -3.94
N LEU A 414 1.35 25.94 -3.56
CA LEU A 414 -0.05 25.85 -4.01
C LEU A 414 -0.94 26.30 -2.86
N TRP A 415 -1.66 27.40 -3.04
CA TRP A 415 -2.72 27.84 -2.13
C TRP A 415 -4.09 27.61 -2.75
N VAL A 416 -5.02 27.10 -1.95
CA VAL A 416 -6.38 26.77 -2.39
C VAL A 416 -7.37 27.23 -1.35
N GLN A 417 -8.34 28.03 -1.77
CA GLN A 417 -9.58 28.29 -1.06
C GLN A 417 -10.70 27.41 -1.62
N TYR A 418 -11.43 26.73 -0.75
CA TYR A 418 -12.45 25.76 -1.13
C TYR A 418 -13.61 25.78 -0.14
N ALA A 419 -14.79 25.41 -0.60
CA ALA A 419 -15.98 25.24 0.21
C ALA A 419 -16.32 23.77 0.34
N VAL A 420 -16.80 23.37 1.51
CA VAL A 420 -17.35 22.04 1.77
C VAL A 420 -18.73 22.24 2.40
N GLY A 421 -19.78 22.12 1.59
CA GLY A 421 -21.08 22.68 1.96
C GLY A 421 -21.01 24.20 2.12
N ASP A 422 -21.54 24.73 3.23
CA ASP A 422 -21.59 26.18 3.50
C ASP A 422 -20.30 26.73 4.15
N GLN A 423 -19.34 25.86 4.49
CA GLN A 423 -18.10 26.25 5.16
C GLN A 423 -16.97 26.48 4.15
N VAL A 424 -16.27 27.61 4.28
CA VAL A 424 -15.13 27.97 3.43
C VAL A 424 -13.82 27.78 4.20
N PHE A 425 -12.88 27.09 3.56
CA PHE A 425 -11.56 26.75 4.08
C PHE A 425 -10.46 27.28 3.14
N ALA A 426 -9.23 27.33 3.64
CA ALA A 426 -8.06 27.61 2.82
C ALA A 426 -6.88 26.75 3.27
N LYS A 427 -6.06 26.29 2.32
CA LYS A 427 -4.89 25.45 2.58
C LYS A 427 -3.73 25.83 1.66
N THR A 428 -2.51 25.81 2.19
CA THR A 428 -1.27 26.00 1.43
C THR A 428 -0.38 24.77 1.58
N VAL A 429 0.20 24.30 0.47
CA VAL A 429 1.24 23.26 0.46
C VAL A 429 2.46 23.74 -0.35
N SER A 430 3.65 23.24 -0.03
CA SER A 430 4.88 23.58 -0.78
C SER A 430 5.00 22.73 -2.05
N GLU A 431 5.81 23.18 -3.00
CA GLU A 431 6.16 22.40 -4.19
C GLU A 431 6.68 21.01 -3.81
N GLY A 432 6.11 19.98 -4.45
CA GLY A 432 6.37 18.58 -4.17
C GLY A 432 5.42 17.94 -3.16
N ASP A 433 4.71 18.72 -2.33
CA ASP A 433 3.80 18.18 -1.31
C ASP A 433 2.43 17.79 -1.89
N LEU A 434 1.73 16.88 -1.21
CA LEU A 434 0.38 16.45 -1.57
C LEU A 434 -0.66 17.38 -0.92
N LEU A 435 -1.50 18.02 -1.73
CA LEU A 435 -2.72 18.68 -1.28
C LEU A 435 -3.86 17.66 -1.26
N GLU A 436 -4.43 17.43 -0.07
CA GLU A 436 -5.67 16.67 0.09
C GLU A 436 -6.73 17.53 0.79
N ILE A 437 -7.89 17.69 0.12
CA ILE A 437 -9.07 18.41 0.61
C ILE A 437 -10.37 17.68 0.20
N PRO A 438 -11.45 17.70 1.02
CA PRO A 438 -11.51 18.24 2.38
C PRO A 438 -10.54 17.51 3.33
N GLU A 439 -10.04 18.21 4.33
CA GLU A 439 -9.29 17.59 5.43
C GLU A 439 -10.24 16.79 6.34
N PRO A 440 -9.74 15.80 7.11
CA PRO A 440 -10.56 15.10 8.10
C PRO A 440 -11.28 16.10 9.02
N GLY A 441 -12.58 15.88 9.29
CA GLY A 441 -13.41 16.80 10.07
C GLY A 441 -14.04 17.97 9.29
N GLN A 442 -13.58 18.28 8.07
CA GLN A 442 -14.15 19.36 7.26
C GLN A 442 -15.33 18.87 6.43
N GLY A 443 -16.49 19.50 6.62
CA GLY A 443 -17.74 19.02 6.04
C GLY A 443 -18.09 17.61 6.53
N GLU A 444 -17.75 17.32 7.79
CA GLU A 444 -18.49 16.33 8.57
C GLU A 444 -19.61 17.12 9.25
N GLY A 445 -20.80 16.54 9.39
CA GLY A 445 -22.00 17.25 9.84
C GLY A 445 -21.91 17.87 11.25
N THR A 446 -23.01 18.20 11.90
CA THR A 446 -23.00 18.42 13.37
C THR A 446 -23.57 17.20 14.07
N LEU A 447 -22.70 16.41 14.70
CA LEU A 447 -23.02 15.29 15.56
C LEU A 447 -23.57 15.85 16.87
N GLU A 448 -24.88 15.72 17.05
CA GLU A 448 -25.56 16.12 18.28
C GLU A 448 -26.11 14.87 18.97
N ILE A 449 -25.60 14.58 20.17
CA ILE A 449 -26.17 13.51 20.99
C ILE A 449 -27.51 13.99 21.55
N ARG A 450 -28.61 13.39 21.11
CA ARG A 450 -29.96 13.72 21.55
C ARG A 450 -30.27 13.06 22.88
N ARG A 451 -29.92 11.79 23.01
CA ARG A 451 -30.15 10.97 24.20
C ARG A 451 -29.17 9.82 24.24
N ALA A 452 -28.66 9.47 25.40
CA ALA A 452 -27.89 8.25 25.58
C ALA A 452 -28.20 7.59 26.92
N ILE A 453 -28.37 6.27 26.90
CA ILE A 453 -28.66 5.45 28.08
C ILE A 453 -27.73 4.24 28.14
N TYR A 454 -27.26 3.92 29.34
CA TYR A 454 -26.37 2.77 29.60
C TYR A 454 -26.96 1.89 30.71
N GLY A 455 -27.07 0.58 30.46
CA GLY A 455 -27.57 -0.38 31.46
C GLY A 455 -28.24 -1.60 30.85
N ALA A 456 -29.15 -2.25 31.58
CA ALA A 456 -29.96 -3.34 31.03
C ALA A 456 -31.05 -2.77 30.11
N LEU A 457 -30.85 -2.90 28.80
CA LEU A 457 -31.82 -2.51 27.78
C LEU A 457 -32.63 -3.74 27.36
N PRO A 458 -33.98 -3.71 27.43
CA PRO A 458 -34.80 -4.80 26.91
C PRO A 458 -34.71 -4.84 25.37
N GLU A 459 -34.63 -6.04 24.79
CA GLU A 459 -34.62 -6.23 23.33
C GLU A 459 -36.00 -5.95 22.71
N HIS A 460 -37.08 -6.11 23.50
CA HIS A 460 -38.45 -5.85 23.10
C HIS A 460 -39.20 -4.92 24.07
N PRO A 461 -40.01 -3.94 23.60
CA PRO A 461 -40.75 -3.00 24.45
C PRO A 461 -41.72 -3.64 25.45
N GLU A 462 -42.12 -4.89 25.19
CA GLU A 462 -43.11 -5.63 25.96
C GLU A 462 -42.54 -6.35 27.19
N GLU A 463 -41.21 -6.41 27.35
CA GLU A 463 -40.52 -7.06 28.48
C GLU A 463 -40.30 -6.12 29.69
N MET A 464 -41.15 -5.11 29.89
CA MET A 464 -40.89 -4.07 30.88
C MET A 464 -41.18 -4.49 32.33
N GLY A 465 -40.13 -4.95 33.02
CA GLY A 465 -39.77 -4.35 34.31
C GLY A 465 -39.09 -2.98 34.10
N ARG A 466 -39.01 -2.12 35.12
CA ARG A 466 -38.34 -0.81 35.01
C ARG A 466 -36.90 -1.00 34.50
N PRO A 467 -36.51 -0.45 33.32
CA PRO A 467 -35.14 -0.57 32.82
C PRO A 467 -34.15 0.04 33.83
N ARG A 468 -33.15 -0.76 34.24
CA ARG A 468 -32.09 -0.33 35.16
C ARG A 468 -30.97 0.30 34.35
N THR A 469 -31.19 1.55 33.96
CA THR A 469 -30.31 2.34 33.09
C THR A 469 -29.91 3.63 33.75
N VAL A 470 -28.73 4.15 33.41
CA VAL A 470 -28.26 5.50 33.73
C VAL A 470 -28.27 6.34 32.46
N ASP A 471 -28.77 7.58 32.58
CA ASP A 471 -28.68 8.57 31.50
C ASP A 471 -27.24 9.09 31.42
N VAL A 472 -26.62 8.92 30.25
CA VAL A 472 -25.23 9.33 29.98
C VAL A 472 -25.17 10.39 28.87
N THR A 473 -26.30 11.05 28.58
CA THR A 473 -26.42 12.01 27.46
C THR A 473 -25.39 13.12 27.55
N ASP A 474 -25.32 13.84 28.67
CA ASP A 474 -24.41 14.98 28.81
C ASP A 474 -22.94 14.55 28.90
N LEU A 475 -22.68 13.35 29.44
CA LEU A 475 -21.34 12.76 29.47
C LEU A 475 -20.84 12.48 28.04
N LEU A 476 -21.72 11.96 27.18
CA LEU A 476 -21.38 11.70 25.77
C LEU A 476 -21.28 13.00 24.97
N ARG A 477 -22.17 13.99 25.19
CA ARG A 477 -22.05 15.33 24.59
C ARG A 477 -20.70 15.97 24.89
N ALA A 478 -20.26 15.92 26.14
CA ALA A 478 -18.97 16.48 26.56
C ALA A 478 -17.75 15.75 25.96
N ARG A 479 -17.94 14.56 25.39
CA ARG A 479 -16.90 13.75 24.73
C ARG A 479 -16.93 13.83 23.21
N VAL A 480 -17.86 14.59 22.62
CA VAL A 480 -17.84 14.86 21.19
C VAL A 480 -16.67 15.81 20.90
N THR A 481 -15.74 15.36 20.08
CA THR A 481 -14.59 16.16 19.62
C THR A 481 -14.42 15.95 18.13
N ASP A 482 -14.17 17.03 17.39
CA ASP A 482 -14.00 16.98 15.93
C ASP A 482 -15.15 16.22 15.24
N ASN A 483 -16.38 16.50 15.69
CA ASN A 483 -17.60 15.89 15.18
C ASN A 483 -17.71 14.35 15.29
N ALA A 484 -16.86 13.75 16.11
CA ALA A 484 -16.85 12.32 16.36
C ALA A 484 -17.05 12.02 17.85
N LEU A 485 -17.63 10.86 18.14
CA LEU A 485 -17.73 10.32 19.50
C LEU A 485 -17.12 8.92 19.51
N THR A 486 -16.04 8.76 20.27
CA THR A 486 -15.49 7.44 20.60
C THR A 486 -15.72 7.15 22.07
N VAL A 487 -16.45 6.09 22.37
CA VAL A 487 -16.79 5.72 23.76
C VAL A 487 -16.84 4.19 23.92
N ARG A 488 -16.30 3.69 25.03
CA ARG A 488 -16.47 2.29 25.43
C ARG A 488 -17.71 2.17 26.29
N ALA A 489 -18.60 1.25 25.93
CA ALA A 489 -19.81 0.93 26.69
C ALA A 489 -19.49 -0.04 27.85
N ASP A 490 -18.72 0.41 28.83
CA ASP A 490 -18.33 -0.38 30.00
C ASP A 490 -18.57 0.38 31.33
N ASN A 491 -18.34 -0.30 32.46
CA ASN A 491 -18.59 0.26 33.80
C ASN A 491 -17.73 1.51 34.12
N SER A 492 -16.70 1.83 33.33
CA SER A 492 -15.94 3.08 33.49
C SER A 492 -16.71 4.32 33.03
N LEU A 493 -17.79 4.13 32.24
CA LEU A 493 -18.60 5.21 31.72
C LEU A 493 -19.48 5.84 32.80
N ALA A 494 -20.22 5.02 33.56
CA ALA A 494 -21.23 5.49 34.51
C ALA A 494 -21.40 4.56 35.73
N GLY A 495 -20.37 3.78 36.08
CA GLY A 495 -20.45 2.78 37.14
C GLY A 495 -21.19 1.51 36.70
N ASP A 496 -21.61 0.70 37.68
CA ASP A 496 -22.37 -0.52 37.43
C ASP A 496 -23.85 -0.34 37.79
N PRO A 497 -24.71 0.07 36.83
CA PRO A 497 -26.12 0.34 37.10
C PRO A 497 -26.94 -0.93 37.39
N VAL A 498 -26.39 -2.10 37.05
CA VAL A 498 -27.04 -3.40 37.22
C VAL A 498 -25.98 -4.50 37.32
N PRO A 499 -25.49 -4.78 38.53
CA PRO A 499 -24.47 -5.81 38.75
C PRO A 499 -24.91 -7.16 38.20
N TYR A 500 -23.95 -7.90 37.64
CA TYR A 500 -24.12 -9.27 37.10
C TYR A 500 -25.02 -9.41 35.86
N VAL A 501 -25.43 -8.30 35.24
CA VAL A 501 -26.16 -8.30 33.95
C VAL A 501 -25.28 -7.66 32.87
N VAL A 502 -25.36 -8.17 31.64
CA VAL A 502 -24.71 -7.55 30.47
C VAL A 502 -25.39 -6.21 30.20
N LYS A 503 -24.59 -5.15 30.13
CA LYS A 503 -25.09 -3.79 29.86
C LYS A 503 -24.92 -3.48 28.39
N GLN A 504 -25.88 -2.74 27.89
CA GLN A 504 -25.85 -2.17 26.55
C GLN A 504 -25.91 -0.66 26.66
N MET A 505 -25.40 0.02 25.64
CA MET A 505 -25.54 1.46 25.49
C MET A 505 -26.40 1.73 24.25
N ARG A 506 -27.44 2.55 24.40
CA ARG A 506 -28.21 3.08 23.29
C ARG A 506 -27.94 4.57 23.20
N VAL A 507 -27.59 5.03 22.01
CA VAL A 507 -27.31 6.43 21.71
C VAL A 507 -28.23 6.85 20.57
N ASP A 508 -29.11 7.79 20.87
CA ASP A 508 -29.89 8.52 19.88
C ASP A 508 -29.11 9.81 19.59
N TYR A 509 -28.73 10.00 18.35
CA TYR A 509 -27.97 11.15 17.89
C TYR A 509 -28.57 11.66 16.60
N THR A 510 -28.32 12.93 16.30
CA THR A 510 -28.52 13.46 14.96
C THR A 510 -27.19 13.77 14.33
N LEU A 511 -27.09 13.58 13.03
CA LEU A 511 -26.00 14.10 12.22
C LEU A 511 -26.64 15.05 11.20
N ASP A 512 -26.38 16.35 11.32
CA ASP A 512 -27.04 17.39 10.51
C ASP A 512 -28.57 17.45 10.69
N GLY A 513 -29.07 17.06 11.87
CA GLY A 513 -30.49 17.12 12.21
C GLY A 513 -31.32 15.90 11.79
N GLU A 514 -30.71 14.92 11.10
CA GLU A 514 -31.33 13.62 10.78
C GLU A 514 -31.02 12.52 11.81
#